data_AF-A0A562Q1K9-F1
#
_entry.id   AF-A0A562Q1K9-F1
#
_cell.length_a   1.000
_cell.length_b   1.000
_cell.length_c   1.000
_cell.angle_alpha   90.00
_cell.angle_beta   90.00
_cell.angle_gamma   90.00
#
_symmetry.space_group_name_H-M   'P 1'
#
loop_
_entity.id
_entity.type
_entity.pdbx_description
1 polymer ?
#
loop_
_entity_poly.entity_id
_entity_poly.type
_entity_poly.pdbx_seq_one_letter_code
_entity_poly.pdbx_strand_id
1 'polypeptide(L)'
;MKQSYTIFEFLYRLLLSKETKKRAETFFVSLAIISFLLHLAIIALVDLKIILINDYSTLLSNPISAIYTPFSFILIYEVYLLVYYLPKSTTIYIGKQYEIITLIIIRRIFKDLTKLEFNSNWFASKANVNFTLDIVATIILFFLIYVFYNLNKRNEINQSKIQKTIDVNSFIRLKNVFAIVLIPIFLVLSIYSLAHWIYESFFSITQIVDTIKDINKIFFADFFTILILIEVLLLLFSFFLSDKFNKVIRNSGFIISTILIKLSFGTEGILNTILIVAAVLFGVIILAIHNKYDNLEVKSISTLES
;
A
#
# COMPACT_ATOMS: atom_id res chain seq x y z
N MET A 1 -38.03 16.90 8.57
CA MET A 1 -37.74 15.65 9.29
C MET A 1 -36.24 15.39 9.24
N LYS A 2 -35.53 15.53 10.38
CA LYS A 2 -34.10 15.16 10.48
C LYS A 2 -34.03 13.62 10.51
N GLN A 3 -33.51 13.04 9.45
CA GLN A 3 -33.26 11.60 9.36
C GLN A 3 -32.21 11.24 10.42
N SER A 4 -32.62 10.51 11.47
CA SER A 4 -31.72 10.03 12.52
C SER A 4 -30.84 8.95 11.90
N TYR A 5 -29.65 9.32 11.45
CA TYR A 5 -28.66 8.35 10.96
C TYR A 5 -28.21 7.48 12.12
N THR A 6 -28.16 6.17 11.91
CA THR A 6 -27.50 5.27 12.88
C THR A 6 -26.02 5.68 12.99
N ILE A 7 -25.39 5.50 14.16
CA ILE A 7 -23.97 5.83 14.39
C ILE A 7 -23.08 5.19 13.30
N PHE A 8 -23.41 3.96 12.89
CA PHE A 8 -22.76 3.26 11.80
C PHE A 8 -22.85 4.00 10.45
N GLU A 9 -24.04 4.46 10.04
CA GLU A 9 -24.22 5.21 8.79
C GLU A 9 -23.48 6.54 8.79
N PHE A 10 -23.45 7.22 9.93
CA PHE A 10 -22.67 8.44 10.11
C PHE A 10 -21.18 8.18 9.94
N LEU A 11 -20.62 7.18 10.65
CA LEU A 11 -19.20 6.80 10.56
C LEU A 11 -18.82 6.31 9.17
N TYR A 12 -19.69 5.50 8.54
CA TYR A 12 -19.49 5.05 7.16
C TYR A 12 -19.43 6.22 6.19
N ARG A 13 -20.37 7.17 6.29
CA ARG A 13 -20.39 8.35 5.42
C ARG A 13 -19.16 9.23 5.64
N LEU A 14 -18.74 9.38 6.90
CA LEU A 14 -17.60 10.18 7.29
C LEU A 14 -16.28 9.59 6.81
N LEU A 15 -16.07 8.27 6.91
CA LEU A 15 -14.75 7.64 6.74
C LEU A 15 -14.61 6.84 5.43
N LEU A 16 -15.67 6.20 4.94
CA LEU A 16 -15.64 5.21 3.84
C LEU A 16 -16.45 5.62 2.60
N SER A 17 -17.05 6.81 2.58
CA SER A 17 -17.78 7.28 1.41
C SER A 17 -16.84 7.62 0.23
N LYS A 18 -17.36 7.51 -1.01
CA LYS A 18 -16.62 7.94 -2.21
C LYS A 18 -16.28 9.43 -2.17
N GLU A 19 -17.20 10.23 -1.63
CA GLU A 19 -17.01 11.67 -1.41
C GLU A 19 -15.85 11.95 -0.45
N THR A 20 -15.81 11.29 0.71
CA THR A 20 -14.70 11.41 1.66
C THR A 20 -13.38 11.02 1.01
N LYS A 21 -13.33 9.89 0.29
CA LYS A 21 -12.11 9.45 -0.39
C LYS A 21 -11.59 10.53 -1.34
N LYS A 22 -12.46 11.11 -2.17
CA LYS A 22 -12.09 12.16 -3.13
C LYS A 22 -11.61 13.43 -2.41
N ARG A 23 -12.28 13.84 -1.33
CA ARG A 23 -11.85 14.99 -0.51
C ARG A 23 -10.49 14.74 0.15
N ALA A 24 -10.27 13.55 0.70
CA ALA A 24 -8.99 13.15 1.27
C ALA A 24 -7.88 13.16 0.21
N GLU A 25 -8.15 12.64 -0.98
CA GLU A 25 -7.22 12.67 -2.12
C GLU A 25 -6.79 14.09 -2.46
N THR A 26 -7.76 14.99 -2.70
CA THR A 26 -7.48 16.40 -2.99
C THR A 26 -6.71 17.07 -1.86
N PHE A 27 -7.06 16.79 -0.60
CA PHE A 27 -6.38 17.34 0.57
C PHE A 27 -4.91 16.91 0.63
N PHE A 28 -4.63 15.59 0.60
CA PHE A 28 -3.26 15.08 0.71
C PHE A 28 -2.40 15.44 -0.49
N VAL A 29 -2.95 15.45 -1.72
CA VAL A 29 -2.22 15.89 -2.92
C VAL A 29 -1.88 17.38 -2.82
N SER A 30 -2.83 18.23 -2.39
CA SER A 30 -2.57 19.67 -2.22
C SER A 30 -1.52 19.91 -1.14
N LEU A 31 -1.61 19.20 -0.01
CA LEU A 31 -0.64 19.26 1.08
C LEU A 31 0.76 18.83 0.63
N ALA A 32 0.85 17.76 -0.17
CA ALA A 32 2.10 17.28 -0.75
C ALA A 32 2.74 18.34 -1.68
N ILE A 33 1.95 18.97 -2.55
CA ILE A 33 2.46 20.02 -3.46
C ILE A 33 2.95 21.24 -2.67
N ILE A 34 2.14 21.73 -1.73
CA ILE A 34 2.49 22.91 -0.91
C ILE A 34 3.77 22.62 -0.10
N SER A 35 3.84 21.47 0.56
CA SER A 35 5.00 21.10 1.37
C SER A 35 6.27 20.89 0.53
N PHE A 36 6.15 20.36 -0.70
CA PHE A 36 7.27 20.24 -1.63
C PHE A 36 7.82 21.62 -2.03
N LEU A 37 6.93 22.55 -2.42
CA LEU A 37 7.32 23.91 -2.79
C LEU A 37 7.96 24.66 -1.62
N LEU A 38 7.39 24.52 -0.41
CA LEU A 38 7.96 25.11 0.81
C LEU A 38 9.34 24.52 1.11
N HIS A 39 9.52 23.20 0.98
CA HIS A 39 10.81 22.57 1.21
C HIS A 39 11.87 23.06 0.20
N LEU A 40 11.53 23.15 -1.09
CA LEU A 40 12.43 23.72 -2.09
C LEU A 40 12.77 25.18 -1.81
N ALA A 41 11.80 25.98 -1.36
CA ALA A 41 12.04 27.38 -0.99
C ALA A 41 13.04 27.47 0.18
N ILE A 42 12.92 26.60 1.19
CA ILE A 42 13.87 26.55 2.31
C ILE A 42 15.28 26.17 1.81
N ILE A 43 15.40 25.15 0.94
CA ILE A 43 16.69 24.76 0.35
C ILE A 43 17.31 25.96 -0.39
N ALA A 44 16.54 26.65 -1.22
CA ALA A 44 17.04 27.83 -1.94
C ALA A 44 17.50 28.95 -1.00
N LEU A 45 16.79 29.21 0.10
CA LEU A 45 17.19 30.23 1.09
C LEU A 45 18.48 29.85 1.83
N VAL A 46 18.69 28.56 2.09
CA VAL A 46 19.92 28.02 2.69
C VAL A 46 21.08 28.12 1.70
N ASP A 47 20.90 27.71 0.45
CA ASP A 47 21.91 27.79 -0.60
C ASP A 47 22.35 29.23 -0.89
N LEU A 48 21.41 30.19 -0.82
CA LEU A 48 21.68 31.63 -0.93
C LEU A 48 22.33 32.24 0.33
N LYS A 49 22.58 31.45 1.37
CA LYS A 49 23.13 31.87 2.68
C LYS A 49 22.30 32.96 3.38
N ILE A 50 21.02 33.09 3.03
CA ILE A 50 20.08 33.99 3.70
C ILE A 50 19.73 33.43 5.08
N ILE A 51 19.63 32.11 5.20
CA ILE A 51 19.47 31.39 6.46
C ILE A 51 20.78 30.66 6.75
N LEU A 52 21.46 31.05 7.83
CA LEU A 52 22.66 30.36 8.32
C LEU A 52 22.23 29.21 9.23
N ILE A 53 22.18 28.00 8.68
CA ILE A 53 22.00 26.78 9.47
C ILE A 53 23.40 26.22 9.72
N ASN A 54 23.81 26.15 11.00
CA ASN A 54 25.16 25.74 11.38
C ASN A 54 25.49 24.28 10.99
N ASP A 55 24.48 23.42 10.88
CA ASP A 55 24.60 22.03 10.44
C ASP A 55 23.67 21.76 9.26
N TYR A 56 24.24 21.60 8.07
CA TYR A 56 23.49 21.18 6.88
C TYR A 56 22.96 19.76 7.09
N SER A 57 21.68 19.62 7.42
CA SER A 57 21.02 18.32 7.32
C SER A 57 21.06 17.87 5.85
N THR A 58 21.23 16.57 5.61
CA THR A 58 21.23 15.99 4.25
C THR A 58 19.92 16.23 3.49
N LEU A 59 18.86 16.63 4.20
CA LEU A 59 17.56 17.00 3.61
C LEU A 59 17.56 18.40 3.00
N LEU A 60 18.39 19.30 3.54
CA LEU A 60 18.54 20.68 3.05
C LEU A 60 19.74 20.85 2.09
N SER A 61 20.54 19.80 1.88
CA SER A 61 21.76 19.87 1.09
C SER A 61 21.59 19.59 -0.41
N ASN A 62 20.45 19.04 -0.84
CA ASN A 62 20.21 18.70 -2.24
C ASN A 62 18.75 18.95 -2.64
N PRO A 63 18.43 19.70 -3.70
CA PRO A 63 17.07 19.87 -4.18
C PRO A 63 16.32 18.54 -4.44
N ILE A 64 17.04 17.48 -4.80
CA ILE A 64 16.48 16.13 -5.01
C ILE A 64 15.92 15.55 -3.71
N SER A 65 16.47 15.88 -2.53
CA SER A 65 15.91 15.42 -1.25
C SER A 65 14.57 16.07 -0.91
N ALA A 66 14.19 17.17 -1.54
CA ALA A 66 12.85 17.74 -1.35
C ALA A 66 11.75 16.76 -1.77
N ILE A 67 12.03 15.83 -2.68
CA ILE A 67 11.09 14.82 -3.21
C ILE A 67 10.54 13.92 -2.09
N TYR A 68 11.25 13.71 -0.98
CA TYR A 68 10.75 12.86 0.11
C TYR A 68 9.56 13.46 0.84
N THR A 69 9.49 14.79 0.96
CA THR A 69 8.42 15.47 1.71
C THR A 69 7.02 15.21 1.13
N PRO A 70 6.73 15.42 -0.17
CA PRO A 70 5.43 15.08 -0.73
C PRO A 70 5.13 13.59 -0.58
N PHE A 71 6.15 12.73 -0.70
CA PHE A 71 5.99 11.29 -0.55
C PHE A 71 5.61 10.84 0.87
N SER A 72 6.09 11.52 1.92
CA SER A 72 5.69 11.26 3.30
C SER A 72 4.22 11.61 3.53
N PHE A 73 3.70 12.69 2.93
CA PHE A 73 2.27 13.02 3.04
C PHE A 73 1.39 12.07 2.22
N ILE A 74 1.82 11.70 1.01
CA ILE A 74 1.09 10.74 0.16
C ILE A 74 1.02 9.36 0.83
N LEU A 75 2.05 8.96 1.58
CA LEU A 75 2.08 7.71 2.36
C LEU A 75 0.83 7.54 3.24
N ILE A 76 0.42 8.60 3.95
CA ILE A 76 -0.73 8.59 4.86
C ILE A 76 -2.01 8.33 4.07
N TYR A 77 -2.12 8.95 2.89
CA TYR A 77 -3.25 8.73 2.00
C TYR A 77 -3.28 7.29 1.46
N GLU A 78 -2.14 6.71 1.10
CA GLU A 78 -2.05 5.32 0.66
C GLU A 78 -2.46 4.34 1.76
N VAL A 79 -2.04 4.58 3.00
CA VAL A 79 -2.47 3.82 4.18
C VAL A 79 -3.99 3.91 4.34
N TYR A 80 -4.55 5.11 4.26
CA TYR A 80 -6.00 5.30 4.27
C TYR A 80 -6.68 4.51 3.14
N LEU A 81 -6.10 4.48 1.93
CA LEU A 81 -6.62 3.72 0.80
C LEU A 81 -6.65 2.22 1.08
N LEU A 82 -5.61 1.64 1.69
CA LEU A 82 -5.61 0.22 2.04
C LEU A 82 -6.83 -0.15 2.89
N VAL A 83 -7.11 0.66 3.90
CA VAL A 83 -8.25 0.43 4.81
C VAL A 83 -9.57 0.71 4.11
N TYR A 84 -9.63 1.74 3.26
CA TYR A 84 -10.81 2.05 2.45
C TYR A 84 -11.20 0.90 1.51
N TYR A 85 -10.21 0.18 0.98
CA TYR A 85 -10.44 -0.94 0.07
C TYR A 85 -10.64 -2.28 0.78
N LEU A 86 -10.20 -2.44 2.03
CA LEU A 86 -10.44 -3.62 2.86
C LEU A 86 -11.89 -4.16 2.82
N PRO A 87 -12.94 -3.33 2.88
CA PRO A 87 -14.31 -3.82 2.83
C PRO A 87 -14.81 -4.21 1.43
N LYS A 88 -14.01 -4.02 0.38
CA LYS A 88 -14.33 -4.44 -0.99
C LYS A 88 -14.07 -5.95 -1.17
N SER A 89 -14.04 -6.42 -2.42
CA SER A 89 -13.62 -7.79 -2.71
C SER A 89 -12.14 -7.97 -2.37
N THR A 90 -11.77 -9.15 -1.89
CA THR A 90 -10.37 -9.46 -1.52
C THR A 90 -9.43 -9.22 -2.70
N THR A 91 -9.87 -9.51 -3.93
CA THR A 91 -9.07 -9.27 -5.15
C THR A 91 -8.85 -7.78 -5.44
N ILE A 92 -9.86 -6.91 -5.28
CA ILE A 92 -9.68 -5.45 -5.45
C ILE A 92 -8.72 -4.91 -4.40
N TYR A 93 -8.91 -5.35 -3.16
CA TYR A 93 -8.12 -4.92 -2.03
C TYR A 93 -6.65 -5.33 -2.13
N ILE A 94 -6.36 -6.59 -2.48
CA ILE A 94 -4.97 -7.05 -2.68
C ILE A 94 -4.32 -6.37 -3.90
N GLY A 95 -5.08 -6.11 -4.97
CA GLY A 95 -4.60 -5.32 -6.11
C GLY A 95 -4.15 -3.93 -5.70
N LYS A 96 -4.88 -3.29 -4.77
CA LYS A 96 -4.48 -2.02 -4.18
C LYS A 96 -3.25 -2.11 -3.28
N GLN A 97 -3.06 -3.21 -2.55
CA GLN A 97 -1.78 -3.45 -1.88
C GLN A 97 -0.61 -3.53 -2.85
N TYR A 98 -0.78 -4.19 -4.00
CA TYR A 98 0.27 -4.29 -5.02
C TYR A 98 0.62 -2.96 -5.65
N GLU A 99 -0.37 -2.10 -5.92
CA GLU A 99 -0.11 -0.73 -6.36
C GLU A 99 0.71 0.05 -5.32
N ILE A 100 0.29 0.00 -4.05
CA ILE A 100 0.92 0.79 -2.99
C ILE A 100 2.35 0.30 -2.71
N ILE A 101 2.60 -1.02 -2.67
CA ILE A 101 3.97 -1.53 -2.47
C ILE A 101 4.88 -1.17 -3.66
N THR A 102 4.34 -1.11 -4.88
CA THR A 102 5.10 -0.66 -6.06
C THR A 102 5.45 0.82 -5.96
N LEU A 103 4.50 1.66 -5.51
CA LEU A 103 4.76 3.08 -5.23
C LEU A 103 5.79 3.28 -4.09
N ILE A 104 5.82 2.38 -3.09
CA ILE A 104 6.89 2.37 -2.07
C ILE A 104 8.27 2.10 -2.69
N ILE A 105 8.40 1.13 -3.60
CA ILE A 105 9.69 0.86 -4.28
C ILE A 105 10.11 2.06 -5.14
N ILE A 106 9.20 2.65 -5.90
CA ILE A 106 9.50 3.84 -6.72
C ILE A 106 10.09 4.97 -5.86
N ARG A 107 9.57 5.18 -4.65
CA ARG A 107 10.12 6.16 -3.69
C ARG A 107 11.53 5.82 -3.24
N ARG A 108 11.86 4.54 -3.09
CA ARG A 108 13.22 4.09 -2.76
C ARG A 108 14.21 4.35 -3.91
N ILE A 109 13.77 4.30 -5.17
CA ILE A 109 14.61 4.68 -6.32
C ILE A 109 15.03 6.14 -6.21
N PHE A 110 14.08 7.06 -5.95
CA PHE A 110 14.42 8.47 -5.68
C PHE A 110 15.33 8.61 -4.46
N LYS A 111 15.18 7.69 -3.48
CA LYS A 111 16.03 7.68 -2.30
C LYS A 111 17.49 7.41 -2.61
N ASP A 112 17.69 6.32 -3.32
CA ASP A 112 19.02 5.79 -3.57
C ASP A 112 19.73 6.60 -4.68
N LEU A 113 18.98 7.37 -5.48
CA LEU A 113 19.54 8.31 -6.45
C LEU A 113 20.52 9.32 -5.81
N THR A 114 20.22 9.82 -4.60
CA THR A 114 21.11 10.78 -3.92
C THR A 114 22.37 10.13 -3.33
N LYS A 115 22.49 8.80 -3.40
CA LYS A 115 23.57 8.00 -2.82
C LYS A 115 24.41 7.26 -3.87
N LEU A 116 24.18 7.55 -5.15
CA LEU A 116 24.88 6.88 -6.24
C LEU A 116 26.36 7.25 -6.25
N GLU A 117 27.20 6.24 -6.44
CA GLU A 117 28.65 6.40 -6.58
C GLU A 117 29.03 6.19 -8.05
N PHE A 118 29.60 7.22 -8.67
CA PHE A 118 30.06 7.17 -10.06
C PHE A 118 31.49 6.63 -10.14
N ASN A 119 31.66 5.35 -9.81
CA ASN A 119 32.93 4.64 -9.94
C ASN A 119 32.96 3.78 -11.21
N SER A 120 34.14 3.42 -11.71
CA SER A 120 34.29 2.57 -12.91
C SER A 120 33.62 1.19 -12.77
N ASN A 121 33.52 0.67 -11.56
CA ASN A 121 32.83 -0.58 -11.24
C ASN A 121 31.45 -0.31 -10.62
N TRP A 122 30.43 -0.10 -11.45
CA TRP A 122 29.05 0.19 -11.02
C TRP A 122 28.52 -0.81 -9.97
N PHE A 123 28.74 -2.11 -10.19
CA PHE A 123 28.24 -3.19 -9.33
C PHE A 123 29.07 -3.44 -8.07
N ALA A 124 30.19 -2.72 -7.87
CA ALA A 124 30.95 -2.80 -6.63
C ALA A 124 30.25 -2.06 -5.47
N SER A 125 29.46 -1.03 -5.78
CA SER A 125 28.73 -0.26 -4.78
C SER A 125 27.39 -0.89 -4.45
N LYS A 126 27.17 -1.19 -3.16
CA LYS A 126 25.89 -1.74 -2.66
C LYS A 126 24.71 -0.80 -2.96
N ALA A 127 24.93 0.52 -2.93
CA ALA A 127 23.91 1.52 -3.25
C ALA A 127 23.50 1.41 -4.74
N ASN A 128 24.47 1.35 -5.65
CA ASN A 128 24.23 1.21 -7.08
C ASN A 128 23.50 -0.11 -7.42
N VAL A 129 23.88 -1.22 -6.77
CA VAL A 129 23.23 -2.53 -6.98
C VAL A 129 21.76 -2.49 -6.53
N ASN A 130 21.47 -1.96 -5.34
CA ASN A 130 20.10 -1.84 -4.84
C ASN A 130 19.26 -0.95 -5.77
N PHE A 131 19.81 0.20 -6.19
CA PHE A 131 19.17 1.10 -7.14
C PHE A 131 18.82 0.41 -8.46
N THR A 132 19.76 -0.35 -9.05
CA THR A 132 19.50 -1.11 -10.29
C THR A 132 18.41 -2.17 -10.09
N LEU A 133 18.45 -2.90 -8.97
CA LEU A 133 17.45 -3.92 -8.67
C LEU A 133 16.06 -3.33 -8.47
N ASP A 134 15.95 -2.18 -7.82
CA ASP A 134 14.66 -1.51 -7.61
C ASP A 134 14.04 -1.05 -8.93
N ILE A 135 14.84 -0.51 -9.87
CA ILE A 135 14.37 -0.16 -11.22
C ILE A 135 13.81 -1.39 -11.94
N VAL A 136 14.58 -2.48 -11.96
CA VAL A 136 14.16 -3.74 -12.62
C VAL A 136 12.89 -4.30 -11.96
N ALA A 137 12.84 -4.31 -10.63
CA ALA A 137 11.69 -4.77 -9.87
C ALA A 137 10.44 -3.92 -10.15
N THR A 138 10.57 -2.58 -10.23
CA THR A 138 9.44 -1.71 -10.58
C THR A 138 8.84 -2.08 -11.93
N ILE A 139 9.66 -2.34 -12.96
CA ILE A 139 9.18 -2.76 -14.28
C ILE A 139 8.43 -4.10 -14.18
N ILE A 140 9.02 -5.08 -13.49
CA ILE A 140 8.39 -6.40 -13.28
C ILE A 140 7.06 -6.26 -12.54
N LEU A 141 7.02 -5.46 -11.47
CA LEU A 141 5.81 -5.24 -10.67
C LEU A 141 4.71 -4.56 -11.48
N PHE A 142 5.02 -3.55 -12.28
CA PHE A 142 4.04 -2.95 -13.19
C PHE A 142 3.44 -3.97 -14.15
N PHE A 143 4.28 -4.84 -14.74
CA PHE A 143 3.81 -5.92 -15.60
C PHE A 143 2.92 -6.92 -14.84
N LEU A 144 3.34 -7.36 -13.65
CA LEU A 144 2.57 -8.29 -12.82
C LEU A 144 1.22 -7.71 -12.40
N ILE A 145 1.17 -6.43 -12.03
CA ILE A 145 -0.07 -5.72 -11.67
C ILE A 145 -1.00 -5.62 -12.89
N TYR A 146 -0.45 -5.33 -14.06
CA TYR A 146 -1.23 -5.37 -15.31
C TYR A 146 -1.85 -6.75 -15.54
N VAL A 147 -1.06 -7.82 -15.41
CA VAL A 147 -1.55 -9.20 -15.53
C VAL A 147 -2.62 -9.50 -14.48
N PHE A 148 -2.40 -9.09 -13.23
CA PHE A 148 -3.35 -9.26 -12.14
C PHE A 148 -4.72 -8.63 -12.46
N TYR A 149 -4.74 -7.38 -12.92
CA TYR A 149 -5.98 -6.69 -13.26
C TYR A 149 -6.66 -7.28 -14.49
N ASN A 150 -5.89 -7.71 -15.49
CA ASN A 150 -6.43 -8.41 -16.65
C ASN A 150 -7.11 -9.74 -16.24
N LEU A 151 -6.52 -10.49 -15.29
CA LEU A 151 -7.13 -11.70 -14.73
C LEU A 151 -8.38 -11.39 -13.91
N ASN A 152 -8.40 -10.32 -13.12
CA ASN A 152 -9.57 -9.95 -12.31
C ASN A 152 -10.77 -9.52 -13.18
N LYS A 153 -10.54 -8.74 -14.25
CA LYS A 153 -11.62 -8.27 -15.15
C LYS A 153 -12.41 -9.43 -15.76
N ARG A 154 -11.73 -10.55 -16.05
CA ARG A 154 -12.38 -11.77 -16.58
C ARG A 154 -13.33 -12.43 -15.55
N ASN A 155 -13.03 -12.32 -14.26
CA ASN A 155 -13.87 -12.88 -13.19
C ASN A 155 -15.09 -12.02 -12.85
N GLU A 156 -14.95 -10.69 -12.84
CA GLU A 156 -16.06 -9.80 -12.49
C GLU A 156 -17.24 -9.95 -13.46
N ILE A 157 -16.95 -10.16 -14.75
CA ILE A 157 -17.96 -10.44 -15.78
C ILE A 157 -18.74 -11.73 -15.44
N ASN A 158 -18.06 -12.77 -14.97
CA ASN A 158 -18.68 -14.07 -14.63
C ASN A 158 -19.44 -14.04 -13.29
N GLN A 159 -18.97 -13.27 -12.30
CA GLN A 159 -19.55 -13.23 -10.95
C GLN A 159 -20.76 -12.28 -10.82
N SER A 160 -20.86 -11.24 -11.67
CA SER A 160 -21.97 -10.28 -11.64
C SER A 160 -23.37 -10.88 -11.88
N LYS A 161 -23.43 -12.12 -12.40
CA LYS A 161 -24.69 -12.82 -12.68
C LYS A 161 -25.25 -13.62 -11.49
N ILE A 162 -24.49 -13.88 -10.43
CA ILE A 162 -24.82 -15.01 -9.53
C ILE A 162 -25.19 -14.65 -8.07
N GLN A 163 -24.82 -13.52 -7.45
CA GLN A 163 -25.03 -13.42 -5.99
C GLN A 163 -25.46 -12.05 -5.45
N LYS A 164 -26.76 -11.91 -5.15
CA LYS A 164 -27.32 -10.97 -4.16
C LYS A 164 -28.19 -11.75 -3.17
N THR A 165 -27.59 -12.47 -2.24
CA THR A 165 -28.30 -13.10 -1.10
C THR A 165 -28.14 -12.25 0.16
N ILE A 166 -29.05 -12.42 1.12
CA ILE A 166 -29.11 -11.65 2.38
C ILE A 166 -27.82 -11.82 3.20
N ASP A 167 -27.22 -13.02 3.21
CA ASP A 167 -25.98 -13.31 3.94
C ASP A 167 -24.77 -12.49 3.44
N VAL A 168 -24.74 -12.15 2.15
CA VAL A 168 -23.69 -11.31 1.56
C VAL A 168 -23.72 -9.89 2.14
N ASN A 169 -24.92 -9.34 2.43
CA ASN A 169 -25.06 -8.01 3.00
C ASN A 169 -24.55 -7.93 4.44
N SER A 170 -24.76 -8.97 5.25
CA SER A 170 -24.25 -9.06 6.62
C SER A 170 -22.72 -9.14 6.64
N PHE A 171 -22.11 -9.90 5.73
CA PHE A 171 -20.66 -9.97 5.59
C PHE A 171 -20.04 -8.65 5.11
N ILE A 172 -20.69 -7.94 4.18
CA ILE A 172 -20.27 -6.59 3.76
C ILE A 172 -20.33 -5.62 4.95
N ARG A 173 -21.36 -5.72 5.80
CA ARG A 173 -21.46 -4.88 7.01
C ARG A 173 -20.32 -5.17 7.98
N LEU A 174 -19.99 -6.43 8.24
CA LEU A 174 -18.86 -6.82 9.09
C LEU A 174 -17.53 -6.23 8.59
N LYS A 175 -17.27 -6.38 7.28
CA LYS A 175 -16.13 -5.76 6.61
C LYS A 175 -16.06 -4.24 6.79
N ASN A 176 -17.19 -3.54 6.66
CA ASN A 176 -17.26 -2.11 6.89
C ASN A 176 -16.98 -1.73 8.35
N VAL A 177 -17.44 -2.53 9.33
CA VAL A 177 -17.14 -2.30 10.75
C VAL A 177 -15.64 -2.39 11.01
N PHE A 178 -14.98 -3.44 10.51
CA PHE A 178 -13.51 -3.55 10.62
C PHE A 178 -12.81 -2.34 10.02
N ALA A 179 -13.20 -1.93 8.81
CA ALA A 179 -12.61 -0.75 8.17
C ALA A 179 -12.84 0.55 8.96
N ILE A 180 -14.05 0.76 9.51
CA ILE A 180 -14.38 1.94 10.34
C ILE A 180 -13.50 1.99 11.60
N VAL A 181 -13.25 0.85 12.24
CA VAL A 181 -12.40 0.77 13.45
C VAL A 181 -10.93 0.94 13.10
N LEU A 182 -10.48 0.41 11.97
CA LEU A 182 -9.08 0.47 11.54
C LEU A 182 -8.64 1.89 11.14
N ILE A 183 -9.51 2.67 10.50
CA ILE A 183 -9.17 4.04 10.04
C ILE A 183 -8.61 4.93 11.17
N PRO A 184 -9.26 5.10 12.34
CA PRO A 184 -8.73 5.94 13.41
C PRO A 184 -7.44 5.37 14.00
N ILE A 185 -7.31 4.05 14.15
CA ILE A 185 -6.08 3.41 14.63
C ILE A 185 -4.90 3.77 13.72
N PHE A 186 -5.10 3.63 12.41
CA PHE A 186 -4.06 3.92 11.44
C PHE A 186 -3.80 5.40 11.26
N LEU A 187 -4.79 6.27 11.44
CA LEU A 187 -4.57 7.71 11.50
C LEU A 187 -3.68 8.10 12.68
N VAL A 188 -3.91 7.54 13.87
CA VAL A 188 -3.07 7.80 15.05
C VAL A 188 -1.64 7.33 14.79
N LEU A 189 -1.46 6.10 14.28
CA LEU A 189 -0.13 5.58 13.94
C LEU A 189 0.57 6.42 12.86
N SER A 190 -0.16 6.87 11.84
CA SER A 190 0.37 7.70 10.75
C SER A 190 0.80 9.07 11.25
N ILE A 191 -0.02 9.71 12.10
CA ILE A 191 0.29 11.01 12.70
C ILE A 191 1.48 10.90 13.63
N TYR A 192 1.54 9.86 14.48
CA TYR A 192 2.68 9.60 15.35
C TYR A 192 3.97 9.42 14.54
N SER A 193 3.93 8.56 13.51
CA SER A 193 5.05 8.31 12.60
C SER A 193 5.51 9.58 11.87
N LEU A 194 4.56 10.39 11.38
CA LEU A 194 4.87 11.64 10.68
C LEU A 194 5.46 12.68 11.64
N ALA A 195 4.89 12.82 12.84
CA ALA A 195 5.39 13.75 13.85
C ALA A 195 6.82 13.40 14.28
N HIS A 196 7.09 12.11 14.50
CA HIS A 196 8.43 11.61 14.78
C HIS A 196 9.40 11.89 13.62
N TRP A 197 8.97 11.65 12.37
CA TRP A 197 9.80 11.94 11.20
C TRP A 197 10.12 13.44 11.07
N ILE A 198 9.14 14.32 11.27
CA ILE A 198 9.36 15.78 11.26
C ILE A 198 10.32 16.17 12.38
N TYR A 199 10.12 15.65 13.59
CA TYR A 199 10.98 15.95 14.73
C TYR A 199 12.43 15.55 14.46
N GLU A 200 12.69 14.34 14.02
CA GLU A 200 14.05 13.89 13.73
C GLU A 200 14.68 14.59 12.53
N SER A 201 13.90 14.83 11.47
CA SER A 201 14.41 15.43 10.24
C SER A 201 14.84 16.88 10.39
N PHE A 202 14.20 17.63 11.28
CA PHE A 202 14.41 19.07 11.44
C PHE A 202 15.02 19.47 12.79
N PHE A 203 14.91 18.63 13.83
CA PHE A 203 15.30 19.00 15.21
C PHE A 203 16.32 18.05 15.85
N SER A 204 16.60 16.86 15.29
CA SER A 204 17.62 15.94 15.83
C SER A 204 18.95 16.06 15.07
N ILE A 205 20.06 16.08 15.82
CA ILE A 205 21.44 16.26 15.33
C ILE A 205 22.07 14.90 14.94
N THR A 206 21.41 13.78 15.21
CA THR A 206 21.93 12.44 14.94
C THR A 206 21.50 11.90 13.57
N GLN A 207 22.49 11.40 12.80
CA GLN A 207 22.42 10.71 11.50
C GLN A 207 21.02 10.43 10.91
N ILE A 208 20.48 11.45 10.22
CA ILE A 208 19.11 11.56 9.69
C ILE A 208 18.81 10.58 8.52
N VAL A 209 19.82 9.98 7.90
CA VAL A 209 19.65 9.18 6.66
C VAL A 209 19.18 7.74 6.94
N ASP A 210 19.56 7.18 8.08
CA ASP A 210 19.16 5.83 8.50
C ASP A 210 17.81 5.85 9.23
N THR A 211 17.49 6.91 9.97
CA THR A 211 16.24 7.03 10.74
C THR A 211 14.97 7.10 9.87
N ILE A 212 15.02 7.76 8.69
CA ILE A 212 13.88 7.75 7.72
C ILE A 212 13.56 6.32 7.25
N LYS A 213 14.59 5.46 7.18
CA LYS A 213 14.42 4.04 6.81
C LYS A 213 13.69 3.30 7.93
N ASP A 214 14.00 3.60 9.19
CA ASP A 214 13.43 2.92 10.34
C ASP A 214 11.98 3.33 10.63
N ILE A 215 11.63 4.62 10.48
CA ILE A 215 10.25 5.06 10.70
C ILE A 215 9.28 4.42 9.70
N ASN A 216 9.62 4.47 8.40
CA ASN A 216 8.77 3.85 7.37
C ASN A 216 8.64 2.35 7.59
N LYS A 217 9.74 1.66 7.96
CA LYS A 217 9.71 0.22 8.23
C LYS A 217 8.89 -0.14 9.45
N ILE A 218 9.07 0.54 10.58
CA ILE A 218 8.35 0.24 11.82
C ILE A 218 6.86 0.50 11.61
N PHE A 219 6.52 1.65 11.03
CA PHE A 219 5.14 1.99 10.70
C PHE A 219 4.47 0.95 9.79
N PHE A 220 5.12 0.59 8.67
CA PHE A 220 4.55 -0.41 7.76
C PHE A 220 4.53 -1.82 8.37
N ALA A 221 5.54 -2.21 9.13
CA ALA A 221 5.58 -3.53 9.75
C ALA A 221 4.41 -3.72 10.73
N ASP A 222 4.14 -2.73 11.57
CA ASP A 222 3.02 -2.76 12.52
C ASP A 222 1.68 -2.67 11.79
N PHE A 223 1.58 -1.78 10.80
CA PHE A 223 0.41 -1.64 9.95
C PHE A 223 0.02 -2.96 9.29
N PHE A 224 0.96 -3.61 8.60
CA PHE A 224 0.72 -4.87 7.90
C PHE A 224 0.45 -6.02 8.88
N THR A 225 0.98 -5.98 10.11
CA THR A 225 0.65 -6.97 11.14
C THR A 225 -0.83 -6.90 11.53
N ILE A 226 -1.35 -5.71 11.80
CA ILE A 226 -2.80 -5.50 12.06
C ILE A 226 -3.62 -5.95 10.85
N LEU A 227 -3.15 -5.62 9.65
CA LEU A 227 -3.82 -5.96 8.40
C LEU A 227 -3.96 -7.48 8.21
N ILE A 228 -2.87 -8.24 8.41
CA ILE A 228 -2.87 -9.70 8.33
C ILE A 228 -3.86 -10.30 9.33
N LEU A 229 -3.92 -9.80 10.57
CA LEU A 229 -4.86 -10.29 11.58
C LEU A 229 -6.31 -10.11 11.14
N ILE A 230 -6.66 -8.95 10.58
CA ILE A 230 -8.01 -8.69 10.06
C ILE A 230 -8.30 -9.54 8.83
N GLU A 231 -7.33 -9.74 7.92
CA GLU A 231 -7.51 -10.58 6.75
C GLU A 231 -7.76 -12.04 7.11
N VAL A 232 -7.02 -12.58 8.08
CA VAL A 232 -7.25 -13.93 8.61
C VAL A 232 -8.64 -14.02 9.25
N LEU A 233 -9.03 -13.03 10.05
CA LEU A 233 -10.37 -13.00 10.64
C LEU A 233 -11.48 -12.96 9.58
N LEU A 234 -11.31 -12.12 8.54
CA LEU A 234 -12.24 -12.05 7.41
C LEU A 234 -12.30 -13.36 6.61
N LEU A 235 -11.19 -14.08 6.47
CA LEU A 235 -11.17 -15.41 5.86
C LEU A 235 -11.98 -16.41 6.69
N LEU A 236 -11.75 -16.44 8.01
CA LEU A 236 -12.51 -17.31 8.91
C LEU A 236 -14.01 -17.01 8.84
N PHE A 237 -14.39 -15.73 8.82
CA PHE A 237 -15.78 -15.34 8.63
C PHE A 237 -16.33 -15.74 7.26
N SER A 238 -15.50 -15.70 6.21
CA SER A 238 -15.89 -16.12 4.87
C SER A 238 -16.25 -17.61 4.77
N PHE A 239 -15.71 -18.47 5.65
CA PHE A 239 -16.08 -19.89 5.68
C PHE A 239 -17.54 -20.10 6.08
N PHE A 240 -18.10 -19.24 6.94
CA PHE A 240 -19.53 -19.32 7.26
C PHE A 240 -20.46 -19.02 6.07
N LEU A 241 -19.94 -18.47 4.96
CA LEU A 241 -20.73 -18.04 3.80
C LEU A 241 -20.54 -18.88 2.54
N SER A 242 -19.36 -19.47 2.33
CA SER A 242 -19.06 -20.24 1.11
C SER A 242 -17.85 -21.14 1.29
N ASP A 243 -18.08 -22.46 1.25
CA ASP A 243 -17.04 -23.48 1.38
C ASP A 243 -16.40 -23.91 0.04
N LYS A 244 -16.51 -23.07 -1.00
CA LYS A 244 -15.88 -23.38 -2.29
C LYS A 244 -14.36 -23.39 -2.16
N PHE A 245 -13.76 -24.56 -2.27
CA PHE A 245 -12.32 -24.78 -2.13
C PHE A 245 -11.47 -23.78 -2.93
N ASN A 246 -11.85 -23.49 -4.18
CA ASN A 246 -11.10 -22.56 -5.02
C ASN A 246 -11.14 -21.09 -4.52
N LYS A 247 -12.20 -20.64 -3.85
CA LYS A 247 -12.28 -19.31 -3.21
C LYS A 247 -11.42 -19.27 -1.95
N VAL A 248 -11.40 -20.36 -1.19
CA VAL A 248 -10.56 -20.52 0.00
C VAL A 248 -9.09 -20.42 -0.38
N ILE A 249 -8.64 -21.22 -1.36
CA ILE A 249 -7.25 -21.19 -1.83
C ILE A 249 -6.86 -19.80 -2.34
N ARG A 250 -7.74 -19.12 -3.09
CA ARG A 250 -7.48 -17.76 -3.57
C ARG A 250 -7.30 -16.78 -2.40
N ASN A 251 -8.24 -16.75 -1.47
CA ASN A 251 -8.20 -15.80 -0.36
C ASN A 251 -7.02 -16.10 0.58
N SER A 252 -6.74 -17.37 0.90
CA SER A 252 -5.56 -17.77 1.67
C SER A 252 -4.26 -17.41 0.96
N GLY A 253 -4.19 -17.61 -0.36
CA GLY A 253 -3.03 -17.21 -1.16
C GLY A 253 -2.79 -15.70 -1.15
N PHE A 254 -3.85 -14.89 -1.14
CA PHE A 254 -3.72 -13.44 -0.97
C PHE A 254 -3.18 -13.07 0.41
N ILE A 255 -3.59 -13.76 1.49
CA ILE A 255 -3.02 -13.54 2.83
C ILE A 255 -1.52 -13.89 2.84
N ILE A 256 -1.12 -14.99 2.20
CA ILE A 256 0.30 -15.35 2.08
C ILE A 256 1.07 -14.26 1.34
N SER A 257 0.49 -13.71 0.27
CA SER A 257 1.08 -12.55 -0.43
C SER A 257 1.22 -11.33 0.51
N THR A 258 0.22 -11.01 1.33
CA THR A 258 0.32 -9.94 2.33
C THR A 258 1.43 -10.22 3.35
N ILE A 259 1.57 -11.46 3.82
CA ILE A 259 2.63 -11.87 4.74
C ILE A 259 4.02 -11.68 4.11
N LEU A 260 4.21 -12.04 2.84
CA LEU A 260 5.47 -11.82 2.14
C LEU A 260 5.80 -10.33 1.99
N ILE A 261 4.79 -9.49 1.71
CA ILE A 261 4.96 -8.02 1.72
C ILE A 261 5.38 -7.55 3.12
N LYS A 262 4.74 -8.02 4.18
CA LYS A 262 5.10 -7.69 5.57
C LYS A 262 6.54 -8.08 5.89
N LEU A 263 6.95 -9.29 5.51
CA LEU A 263 8.32 -9.76 5.69
C LEU A 263 9.33 -8.89 4.95
N SER A 264 8.97 -8.37 3.77
CA SER A 264 9.85 -7.46 3.03
C SER A 264 10.22 -6.23 3.85
N PHE A 265 9.29 -5.61 4.60
CA PHE A 265 9.58 -4.44 5.44
C PHE A 265 10.56 -4.72 6.58
N GLY A 266 10.65 -5.98 7.03
CA GLY A 266 11.64 -6.42 8.04
C GLY A 266 13.02 -6.73 7.46
N THR A 267 13.22 -6.59 6.16
CA THR A 267 14.48 -6.92 5.46
C THR A 267 15.01 -5.70 4.71
N GLU A 268 16.30 -5.74 4.34
CA GLU A 268 16.95 -4.65 3.61
C GLU A 268 17.62 -5.12 2.31
N GLY A 269 17.82 -4.16 1.40
CA GLY A 269 18.55 -4.36 0.14
C GLY A 269 17.86 -5.38 -0.75
N ILE A 270 18.67 -6.25 -1.36
CA ILE A 270 18.25 -7.25 -2.35
C ILE A 270 17.08 -8.12 -1.85
N LEU A 271 17.14 -8.58 -0.59
CA LEU A 271 16.12 -9.48 -0.04
C LEU A 271 14.75 -8.80 0.04
N ASN A 272 14.71 -7.52 0.40
CA ASN A 272 13.47 -6.75 0.42
C ASN A 272 12.81 -6.74 -0.96
N THR A 273 13.57 -6.40 -2.00
CA THR A 273 13.07 -6.30 -3.38
C THR A 273 12.60 -7.65 -3.91
N ILE A 274 13.35 -8.73 -3.65
CA ILE A 274 12.96 -10.10 -4.04
C ILE A 274 11.66 -10.52 -3.38
N LEU A 275 11.50 -10.28 -2.07
CA LEU A 275 10.28 -10.64 -1.34
C LEU A 275 9.04 -9.93 -1.89
N ILE A 276 9.16 -8.65 -2.26
CA ILE A 276 8.05 -7.89 -2.84
C ILE A 276 7.65 -8.47 -4.20
N VAL A 277 8.62 -8.70 -5.10
CA VAL A 277 8.35 -9.29 -6.42
C VAL A 277 7.75 -10.68 -6.28
N ALA A 278 8.29 -11.52 -5.39
CA ALA A 278 7.77 -12.86 -5.12
C ALA A 278 6.34 -12.83 -4.58
N ALA A 279 6.02 -11.89 -3.68
CA ALA A 279 4.67 -11.73 -3.14
C ALA A 279 3.65 -11.44 -4.24
N VAL A 280 3.91 -10.44 -5.08
CA VAL A 280 3.00 -10.04 -6.15
C VAL A 280 2.87 -11.15 -7.20
N LEU A 281 3.99 -11.77 -7.59
CA LEU A 281 4.00 -12.89 -8.51
C LEU A 281 3.15 -14.07 -7.98
N PHE A 282 3.31 -14.42 -6.70
CA PHE A 282 2.54 -15.47 -6.07
C PHE A 282 1.03 -15.18 -6.12
N GLY A 283 0.62 -13.96 -5.77
CA GLY A 283 -0.78 -13.56 -5.86
C GLY A 283 -1.36 -13.61 -7.28
N VAL A 284 -0.57 -13.20 -8.29
CA VAL A 284 -0.94 -13.32 -9.70
C VAL A 284 -1.16 -14.77 -10.11
N ILE A 285 -0.23 -15.66 -9.73
CA ILE A 285 -0.31 -17.10 -10.04
C ILE A 285 -1.55 -17.72 -9.39
N ILE A 286 -1.79 -17.44 -8.09
CA ILE A 286 -2.96 -17.95 -7.38
C ILE A 286 -4.26 -17.49 -8.04
N LEU A 287 -4.35 -16.22 -8.43
CA LEU A 287 -5.51 -15.72 -9.16
C LEU A 287 -5.67 -16.42 -10.51
N ALA A 288 -4.59 -16.62 -11.27
CA ALA A 288 -4.64 -17.33 -12.54
C ALA A 288 -5.13 -18.78 -12.38
N ILE A 289 -4.68 -19.49 -11.35
CA ILE A 289 -5.11 -20.86 -11.01
C ILE A 289 -6.59 -20.87 -10.64
N HIS A 290 -7.02 -19.94 -9.78
CA HIS A 290 -8.42 -19.80 -9.37
C HIS A 290 -9.34 -19.63 -10.60
N ASN A 291 -8.98 -18.75 -11.53
CA ASN A 291 -9.77 -18.51 -12.75
C ASN A 291 -9.91 -19.76 -13.61
N LYS A 292 -8.85 -20.58 -13.70
CA LYS A 292 -8.91 -21.85 -14.43
C LYS A 292 -9.86 -22.84 -13.75
N TYR A 293 -9.83 -22.92 -12.42
CA TYR A 293 -10.72 -23.78 -11.65
C TYR A 293 -12.20 -23.37 -11.80
N ASP A 294 -12.49 -22.07 -11.67
CA ASP A 294 -13.85 -21.53 -11.87
C ASP A 294 -14.40 -21.87 -13.26
N ASN A 295 -13.59 -21.78 -14.32
CA ASN A 295 -14.02 -22.12 -15.67
C ASN A 295 -14.33 -23.61 -15.86
N LEU A 296 -13.63 -24.51 -15.15
CA LEU A 296 -13.91 -25.94 -15.18
C LEU A 296 -15.26 -26.27 -14.53
N GLU A 297 -15.57 -25.66 -13.38
CA GLU A 297 -16.87 -25.82 -12.72
C GLU A 297 -18.02 -25.37 -13.63
N VAL A 298 -17.90 -24.19 -14.25
CA VAL A 298 -18.95 -23.67 -15.16
C VAL A 298 -19.18 -24.58 -16.35
N LYS A 299 -18.11 -25.11 -16.96
CA LYS A 299 -18.23 -26.04 -18.09
C LYS A 299 -18.93 -27.33 -17.69
N SER A 300 -18.61 -27.90 -16.52
CA SER A 300 -19.25 -29.14 -16.05
C SER A 300 -20.75 -29.00 -15.80
N ILE A 301 -21.21 -27.83 -15.32
CA ILE A 301 -22.63 -27.58 -15.09
C ILE A 301 -23.37 -27.48 -16.43
N SER A 302 -22.80 -26.75 -17.40
CA SER A 302 -23.42 -26.61 -18.74
C SER A 302 -23.57 -27.91 -19.51
N THR A 303 -22.70 -28.90 -19.27
CA THR A 303 -22.78 -30.23 -19.90
C THR A 303 -23.77 -31.18 -19.23
N LEU A 304 -24.20 -30.88 -17.99
CA LEU A 304 -25.21 -31.67 -17.28
C LEU A 304 -26.64 -31.18 -17.58
N GLU A 305 -26.78 -29.93 -18.05
CA GLU A 305 -28.07 -29.32 -18.42
C GLU A 305 -28.42 -29.48 -19.92
N SER A 306 -27.53 -30.08 -20.72
CA SER A 306 -27.72 -30.38 -22.16
C SER A 306 -28.00 -31.86 -22.40
#